data_AF-A0A484YZJ3-F1
#
_entry.id   AF-A0A484YZJ3-F1
#
_cell.length_a   1.000
_cell.length_b   1.000
_cell.length_c   1.000
_cell.angle_alpha   90.00
_cell.angle_beta   90.00
_cell.angle_gamma   90.00
#
_symmetry.space_group_name_H-M   'P 1'
#
loop_
_entity.id
_entity.type
_entity.pdbx_description
1 polymer ?
#
loop_
_entity_poly.entity_id
_entity_poly.type
_entity_poly.pdbx_seq_one_letter_code
_entity_poly.pdbx_strand_id
1 'polypeptide(L)'
;MKRAEQYITSQPFACVPQAIPAHSSSALAASALVKEKKPLFPNLKGELEKYANAKTGSVGEREILTINRCVNAYLAVTKEPFSKRSAAAFVDGLEGSASTRNRYIKKNSAFFKWLATRTDDEIRNPFEGMGVKETTAPMDRRPAYTLYDLKRLHIALHGVNDWKRGSF
;
A
#
# COMPACT_ATOMS: atom_id res chain seq x y z
N MET A 1 -17.03 52.98 49.76
CA MET A 1 -16.52 51.61 49.50
C MET A 1 -15.22 51.74 48.73
N LYS A 2 -14.06 51.89 49.40
CA LYS A 2 -13.02 50.87 49.66
C LYS A 2 -12.80 49.86 48.51
N ARG A 3 -11.79 50.09 47.66
CA ARG A 3 -10.48 49.37 47.68
C ARG A 3 -9.70 49.65 46.39
N ALA A 4 -8.82 50.64 46.42
CA ALA A 4 -7.80 50.88 45.39
C ALA A 4 -6.43 50.97 46.08
N GLU A 5 -5.39 50.60 45.35
CA GLU A 5 -3.97 50.87 45.61
C GLU A 5 -3.30 50.10 46.74
N GLN A 6 -2.70 48.95 46.42
CA GLN A 6 -1.76 48.30 47.31
C GLN A 6 -0.65 47.54 46.54
N TYR A 7 0.53 48.17 46.57
CA TYR A 7 1.88 47.61 46.52
C TYR A 7 2.57 47.37 45.16
N ILE A 8 3.21 48.45 44.69
CA ILE A 8 4.56 48.41 44.12
C ILE A 8 5.54 48.16 45.28
N THR A 9 6.63 47.45 44.97
CA THR A 9 7.90 47.27 45.72
C THR A 9 8.07 45.87 46.34
N SER A 10 8.62 44.95 45.55
CA SER A 10 9.45 43.87 46.08
C SER A 10 10.82 43.91 45.38
N GLN A 11 11.85 43.75 46.19
CA GLN A 11 13.27 43.94 45.88
C GLN A 11 13.79 42.94 44.82
N PRO A 12 14.90 43.25 44.13
CA PRO A 12 15.55 42.28 43.24
C PRO A 12 16.15 41.13 44.07
N PHE A 13 15.75 39.89 43.75
CA PHE A 13 16.34 38.70 44.34
C PHE A 13 17.83 38.62 43.97
N ALA A 14 18.68 38.39 44.97
CA ALA A 14 20.09 38.15 44.79
C ALA A 14 20.31 36.84 44.00
N CYS A 15 20.97 36.95 42.84
CA CYS A 15 21.37 35.81 42.04
C CYS A 15 22.56 35.12 42.73
N VAL A 16 22.31 33.98 43.37
CA VAL A 16 23.36 33.12 43.91
C VAL A 16 23.77 32.12 42.81
N PRO A 17 25.05 32.04 42.39
CA PRO A 17 25.47 31.07 41.39
C PRO A 17 25.42 29.65 41.97
N GLN A 18 24.44 28.86 41.55
CA GLN A 18 24.39 27.44 41.85
C GLN A 18 25.31 26.70 40.88
N ALA A 19 26.37 26.08 41.41
CA ALA A 19 27.38 25.37 40.66
C ALA A 19 26.76 24.25 39.79
N ILE A 20 27.09 24.25 38.50
CA ILE A 20 26.69 23.23 37.53
C ILE A 20 27.48 21.96 37.85
N PRO A 21 26.84 20.80 38.13
CA PRO A 21 27.54 19.54 38.14
C PRO A 21 27.90 19.18 36.69
N ALA A 22 29.20 19.11 36.41
CA ALA A 22 29.70 18.60 35.14
C ALA A 22 29.36 17.11 35.04
N HIS A 23 28.23 16.80 34.42
CA HIS A 23 27.97 15.44 33.94
C HIS A 23 28.82 15.24 32.69
N SER A 24 29.97 14.57 32.87
CA SER A 24 30.72 13.98 31.77
C SER A 24 29.84 12.96 31.07
N SER A 25 29.13 13.37 30.01
CA SER A 25 28.47 12.45 29.10
C SER A 25 29.53 11.66 28.36
N SER A 26 29.85 10.49 28.89
CA SER A 26 30.58 9.44 28.19
C SER A 26 29.76 9.03 26.95
N ALA A 27 30.13 9.59 25.80
CA ALA A 27 29.66 9.13 24.50
C ALA A 27 30.41 7.83 24.13
N LEU A 28 30.20 6.77 24.91
CA LEU A 28 30.67 5.43 24.58
C LEU A 28 29.48 4.59 24.10
N ALA A 29 29.38 4.54 22.77
CA ALA A 29 29.00 3.36 22.00
C ALA A 29 27.81 2.55 22.54
N ALA A 30 26.60 3.04 22.28
CA ALA A 30 25.49 2.12 22.02
C ALA A 30 25.67 1.57 20.59
N SER A 31 26.60 0.64 20.42
CA SER A 31 26.64 -0.23 19.25
C SER A 31 25.32 -0.99 19.25
N ALA A 32 24.34 -0.50 18.49
CA ALA A 32 23.11 -1.22 18.24
C ALA A 32 23.52 -2.59 17.69
N LEU A 33 23.34 -3.62 18.51
CA LEU A 33 23.40 -5.00 18.09
C LEU A 33 22.38 -5.15 16.98
N VAL A 34 22.86 -5.04 15.73
CA VAL A 34 22.16 -5.52 14.55
C VAL A 34 22.12 -7.04 14.73
N LYS A 35 21.14 -7.52 15.51
CA LYS A 35 20.71 -8.91 15.43
C LYS A 35 20.31 -9.08 13.97
N GLU A 36 21.13 -9.79 13.20
CA GLU A 36 20.73 -10.28 11.90
C GLU A 36 19.46 -11.09 12.10
N LYS A 37 18.32 -10.45 11.83
CA LYS A 37 17.03 -11.13 11.88
C LYS A 37 17.07 -12.14 10.76
N LYS A 38 17.14 -13.42 11.12
CA LYS A 38 16.92 -14.52 10.20
C LYS A 38 15.68 -14.19 9.36
N PRO A 39 15.73 -14.27 8.03
CA PRO A 39 14.61 -13.87 7.20
C PRO A 39 13.40 -14.72 7.59
N LEU A 40 12.35 -14.05 8.08
CA LEU A 40 11.16 -14.68 8.63
C LEU A 40 10.50 -15.64 7.63
N PHE A 41 10.64 -15.34 6.33
CA PHE A 41 10.30 -16.24 5.24
C PHE A 41 11.45 -16.30 4.24
N PRO A 42 12.25 -17.39 4.24
CA PRO A 42 13.35 -17.53 3.29
C PRO A 42 12.86 -17.76 1.86
N ASN A 43 11.63 -18.26 1.66
CA ASN A 43 11.06 -18.49 0.34
C ASN A 43 9.60 -18.01 0.23
N LEU A 44 9.43 -16.73 -0.11
CA LEU A 44 8.10 -16.14 -0.34
C LEU A 44 7.37 -16.71 -1.56
N LYS A 45 8.09 -17.25 -2.55
CA LYS A 45 7.45 -17.91 -3.71
C LYS A 45 6.76 -19.21 -3.30
N GLY A 46 7.40 -20.01 -2.44
CA GLY A 46 6.78 -21.21 -1.88
C GLY A 46 5.56 -20.88 -1.00
N GLU A 47 5.58 -19.76 -0.28
CA GLU A 47 4.39 -19.29 0.46
C GLU A 47 3.28 -18.82 -0.46
N LEU A 48 3.60 -18.21 -1.61
CA LEU A 48 2.61 -17.87 -2.63
C LEU A 48 1.91 -19.11 -3.20
N GLU A 49 2.64 -20.20 -3.46
CA GLU A 49 2.05 -21.47 -3.89
C GLU A 49 1.09 -22.03 -2.84
N LYS A 50 1.50 -22.03 -1.56
CA LYS A 50 0.63 -22.43 -0.46
C LYS A 50 -0.61 -21.54 -0.36
N TYR A 51 -0.47 -20.24 -0.56
CA TYR A 51 -1.59 -19.30 -0.58
C TYR A 51 -2.54 -19.57 -1.74
N ALA A 52 -2.01 -19.81 -2.95
CA ALA A 52 -2.81 -20.15 -4.13
C ALA A 52 -3.59 -21.45 -3.90
N ASN A 53 -2.93 -22.48 -3.36
CA ASN A 53 -3.56 -23.75 -3.01
C ASN A 53 -4.63 -23.61 -1.94
N ALA A 54 -4.40 -22.78 -0.92
CA ALA A 54 -5.40 -22.45 0.10
C ALA A 54 -6.61 -21.69 -0.46
N LYS A 55 -6.45 -21.03 -1.62
CA LYS A 55 -7.52 -20.34 -2.32
C LYS A 55 -8.25 -21.21 -3.33
N THR A 56 -7.66 -22.32 -3.77
CA THR A 56 -8.30 -23.31 -4.64
C THR A 56 -9.62 -23.78 -4.03
N GLY A 57 -10.71 -23.70 -4.79
CA GLY A 57 -12.07 -24.02 -4.33
C GLY A 57 -12.83 -22.88 -3.66
N SER A 58 -12.14 -21.84 -3.16
CA SER A 58 -12.77 -20.63 -2.58
C SER A 58 -12.92 -19.48 -3.58
N VAL A 59 -12.08 -19.45 -4.62
CA VAL A 59 -12.10 -18.44 -5.68
C VAL A 59 -11.95 -19.12 -7.05
N GLY A 60 -12.44 -18.47 -8.10
CA GLY A 60 -12.30 -18.97 -9.48
C GLY A 60 -10.86 -18.94 -9.98
N GLU A 61 -10.53 -19.80 -10.95
CA GLU A 61 -9.18 -19.96 -11.50
C GLU A 61 -8.58 -18.64 -12.01
N ARG A 62 -9.38 -17.81 -12.67
CA ARG A 62 -8.95 -16.49 -13.17
C ARG A 62 -8.46 -15.57 -12.05
N GLU A 63 -9.06 -15.69 -10.87
CA GLU A 63 -8.67 -14.92 -9.69
C GLU A 63 -7.35 -15.43 -9.12
N ILE A 64 -7.12 -16.76 -9.10
CA ILE A 64 -5.83 -17.37 -8.73
C ILE A 64 -4.71 -16.88 -9.67
N LEU A 65 -4.94 -16.90 -10.98
CA LEU A 65 -3.99 -16.37 -11.96
C LEU A 65 -3.68 -14.89 -11.72
N THR A 66 -4.70 -14.10 -11.35
CA THR A 66 -4.53 -12.67 -11.05
C THR A 66 -3.70 -12.46 -9.79
N ILE A 67 -3.95 -13.25 -8.74
CA ILE A 67 -3.16 -13.24 -7.50
C ILE A 67 -1.70 -13.56 -7.83
N ASN A 68 -1.45 -14.67 -8.52
CA ASN A 68 -0.11 -15.11 -8.87
C ASN A 68 0.63 -14.05 -9.69
N ARG A 69 -0.02 -13.44 -10.70
CA ARG A 69 0.59 -12.37 -11.48
C ARG A 69 0.94 -11.15 -10.62
N CYS A 70 0.02 -10.69 -9.78
CA CYS A 70 0.23 -9.49 -8.97
C CYS A 70 1.30 -9.67 -7.90
N VAL A 71 1.36 -10.83 -7.24
CA VAL A 71 2.34 -11.10 -6.17
C VAL A 71 3.71 -11.41 -6.76
N ASN A 72 3.79 -12.24 -7.82
CA ASN A 72 5.08 -12.53 -8.47
C ASN A 72 5.73 -11.26 -9.05
N ALA A 73 4.94 -10.35 -9.63
CA ALA A 73 5.47 -9.07 -10.13
C ALA A 73 6.13 -8.26 -9.01
N TYR A 74 5.53 -8.20 -7.82
CA TYR A 74 6.11 -7.50 -6.67
C TYR A 74 7.39 -8.18 -6.16
N LEU A 75 7.33 -9.50 -5.96
CA LEU A 75 8.45 -10.29 -5.45
C LEU A 75 9.65 -10.34 -6.42
N ALA A 76 9.41 -10.20 -7.73
CA ALA A 76 10.47 -10.17 -8.74
C ALA A 76 11.29 -8.87 -8.71
N VAL A 77 10.66 -7.75 -8.36
CA VAL A 77 11.30 -6.42 -8.35
C VAL A 77 11.93 -6.10 -7.00
N THR A 78 11.41 -6.68 -5.93
CA THR A 78 11.68 -6.20 -4.57
C THR A 78 12.71 -7.05 -3.83
N LYS A 79 13.76 -6.41 -3.31
CA LYS A 79 14.75 -7.05 -2.40
C LYS A 79 14.26 -7.12 -0.95
N GLU A 80 13.44 -6.15 -0.53
CA GLU A 80 12.90 -6.03 0.84
C GLU A 80 11.36 -6.14 0.84
N PRO A 81 10.79 -7.36 0.81
CA PRO A 81 9.37 -7.58 0.55
C PRO A 81 8.44 -7.06 1.65
N PHE A 82 8.94 -6.91 2.88
CA PHE A 82 8.18 -6.40 4.04
C PHE A 82 8.33 -4.89 4.25
N SER A 83 9.13 -4.20 3.43
CA SER A 83 9.38 -2.77 3.57
C SER A 83 8.25 -1.96 2.95
N LYS A 84 7.66 -1.06 3.76
CA LYS A 84 6.64 -0.11 3.27
C LYS A 84 7.18 0.79 2.14
N ARG A 85 8.47 1.15 2.21
CA ARG A 85 9.11 1.97 1.17
C ARG A 85 9.20 1.21 -0.16
N SER A 86 9.59 -0.06 -0.12
CA SER A 86 9.68 -0.90 -1.31
C SER A 86 8.32 -1.14 -1.95
N ALA A 87 7.28 -1.38 -1.14
CA ALA A 87 5.92 -1.51 -1.64
C ALA A 87 5.40 -0.20 -2.28
N ALA A 88 5.69 0.97 -1.69
CA ALA A 88 5.35 2.25 -2.29
C ALA A 88 6.05 2.46 -3.65
N ALA A 89 7.38 2.22 -3.70
CA ALA A 89 8.14 2.34 -4.94
C ALA A 89 7.64 1.40 -6.04
N PHE A 90 7.25 0.17 -5.69
CA PHE A 90 6.61 -0.75 -6.62
C PHE A 90 5.30 -0.20 -7.17
N VAL A 91 4.42 0.31 -6.30
CA VAL A 91 3.11 0.86 -6.71
C VAL A 91 3.26 2.09 -7.59
N ASP A 92 4.24 2.95 -7.29
CA ASP A 92 4.53 4.15 -8.08
C ASP A 92 5.14 3.81 -9.45
N GLY A 93 5.88 2.71 -9.53
CA GLY A 93 6.42 2.18 -10.79
C GLY A 93 5.43 1.39 -11.65
N LEU A 94 4.21 1.12 -11.17
CA LEU A 94 3.19 0.41 -11.95
C LEU A 94 2.56 1.33 -12.99
N GLU A 95 2.65 0.91 -14.26
CA GLU A 95 1.93 1.56 -15.34
C GLU A 95 0.41 1.30 -15.28
N GLY A 96 -0.36 2.32 -15.68
CA GLY A 96 -1.80 2.22 -15.89
C GLY A 96 -2.65 2.94 -14.85
N SER A 97 -3.94 2.60 -14.85
CA SER A 97 -4.95 3.31 -14.07
C SER A 97 -4.78 3.12 -12.55
N ALA A 98 -5.35 4.03 -11.75
CA ALA A 98 -5.47 3.84 -10.30
C ALA A 98 -6.20 2.53 -9.94
N SER A 99 -7.16 2.08 -10.75
CA SER A 99 -7.81 0.76 -10.59
C SER A 99 -6.81 -0.40 -10.72
N THR A 100 -5.88 -0.31 -11.68
CA THR A 100 -4.79 -1.27 -11.86
C THR A 100 -3.90 -1.28 -10.61
N ARG A 101 -3.40 -0.12 -10.19
CA ARG A 101 -2.57 0.00 -8.98
C ARG A 101 -3.27 -0.55 -7.75
N ASN A 102 -4.53 -0.18 -7.52
CA ASN A 102 -5.35 -0.68 -6.42
C ASN A 102 -5.58 -2.20 -6.48
N ARG A 103 -5.65 -2.80 -7.67
CA ARG A 103 -5.70 -4.26 -7.81
C ARG A 103 -4.43 -4.90 -7.27
N TYR A 104 -3.26 -4.40 -7.68
CA TYR A 104 -1.97 -4.92 -7.19
C TYR A 104 -1.83 -4.74 -5.68
N ILE A 105 -2.19 -3.56 -5.14
CA ILE A 105 -2.21 -3.29 -3.70
C ILE A 105 -3.10 -4.31 -2.98
N LYS A 106 -4.34 -4.52 -3.44
CA LYS A 106 -5.27 -5.45 -2.80
C LYS A 106 -4.78 -6.89 -2.83
N LYS A 107 -4.28 -7.39 -3.97
CA LYS A 107 -3.80 -8.78 -4.08
C LYS A 107 -2.56 -9.03 -3.20
N ASN A 108 -1.59 -8.10 -3.23
CA ASN A 108 -0.41 -8.21 -2.37
C ASN A 108 -0.77 -8.05 -0.89
N SER A 109 -1.60 -7.07 -0.54
CA SER A 109 -2.07 -6.86 0.84
C SER A 109 -2.75 -8.11 1.41
N ALA A 110 -3.61 -8.78 0.63
CA ALA A 110 -4.27 -10.02 1.05
C ALA A 110 -3.27 -11.16 1.27
N PHE A 111 -2.27 -11.31 0.39
CA PHE A 111 -1.21 -12.30 0.56
C PHE A 111 -0.42 -12.06 1.86
N PHE A 112 0.03 -10.83 2.14
CA PHE A 112 0.76 -10.52 3.37
C PHE A 112 -0.12 -10.63 4.64
N LYS A 113 -1.43 -10.34 4.55
CA LYS A 113 -2.36 -10.60 5.65
C LYS A 113 -2.48 -12.09 5.94
N TRP A 114 -2.64 -12.91 4.90
CA TRP A 114 -2.67 -14.37 5.05
C TRP A 114 -1.35 -14.88 5.61
N LEU A 115 -0.22 -14.35 5.15
CA LEU A 115 1.10 -14.73 5.65
C LEU A 115 1.25 -14.42 7.15
N ALA A 116 0.76 -13.26 7.60
CA ALA A 116 0.74 -12.89 9.00
C ALA A 116 -0.08 -13.83 9.89
N THR A 117 -1.10 -14.51 9.35
CA THR A 117 -1.87 -15.51 10.13
C THR A 117 -1.11 -16.81 10.36
N ARG A 118 0.04 -17.02 9.70
CA ARG A 118 0.82 -18.27 9.80
C ARG A 118 2.01 -18.19 10.74
N THR A 119 2.31 -17.01 11.25
CA THR A 119 3.41 -16.77 12.18
C THR A 119 2.88 -16.04 13.39
N ASP A 120 3.46 -16.32 14.55
CA ASP A 120 3.17 -15.58 15.79
C ASP A 120 3.86 -14.19 15.80
N ASP A 121 4.74 -13.95 14.82
CA ASP A 121 5.42 -12.66 14.66
C ASP A 121 4.49 -11.58 14.10
N GLU A 122 4.59 -10.37 14.66
CA GLU A 122 3.92 -9.17 14.13
C GLU A 122 4.50 -8.74 12.78
N ILE A 123 3.99 -9.36 11.71
CA ILE A 123 4.29 -8.92 10.35
C ILE A 123 3.37 -7.77 9.98
N ARG A 124 3.93 -6.56 9.97
CA ARG A 124 3.23 -5.41 9.42
C ARG A 124 3.05 -5.57 7.91
N ASN A 125 1.80 -5.48 7.44
CA ASN A 125 1.51 -5.50 6.02
C ASN A 125 2.09 -4.26 5.31
N PRO A 126 2.99 -4.42 4.34
CA PRO A 126 3.63 -3.29 3.68
C PRO A 126 2.67 -2.50 2.78
N PHE A 127 1.56 -3.09 2.34
CA PHE A 127 0.56 -2.45 1.47
C PHE A 127 -0.59 -1.77 2.24
N GLU A 128 -0.58 -1.82 3.58
CA GLU A 128 -1.65 -1.24 4.39
C GLU A 128 -1.73 0.28 4.20
N GLY A 129 -2.93 0.78 3.86
CA GLY A 129 -3.18 2.21 3.65
C GLY A 129 -2.64 2.79 2.33
N MET A 130 -2.18 1.97 1.38
CA MET A 130 -1.63 2.44 0.10
C MET A 130 -2.67 2.70 -1.00
N GLY A 131 -3.97 2.69 -0.68
CA GLY A 131 -5.02 2.88 -1.68
C GLY A 131 -4.87 4.18 -2.46
N VAL A 132 -4.77 4.08 -3.78
CA VAL A 132 -4.70 5.24 -4.68
C VAL A 132 -6.12 5.75 -4.91
N LYS A 133 -6.37 7.02 -4.57
CA LYS A 133 -7.67 7.64 -4.85
C LYS A 133 -7.84 7.86 -6.34
N GLU A 134 -9.01 7.48 -6.83
CA GLU A 134 -9.43 7.78 -8.19
C GLU A 134 -9.98 9.20 -8.24
N THR A 135 -9.46 10.02 -9.16
CA THR A 135 -9.84 11.43 -9.30
C THR A 135 -11.05 11.66 -10.19
N THR A 136 -11.43 10.67 -11.01
CA THR A 136 -12.58 10.73 -11.92
C THR A 136 -13.67 9.75 -11.49
N ALA A 137 -14.95 10.14 -11.61
CA ALA A 137 -16.03 9.24 -11.27
C ALA A 137 -16.11 8.06 -12.27
N PRO A 138 -16.59 6.87 -11.86
CA PRO A 138 -16.73 5.74 -12.77
C PRO A 138 -17.60 6.01 -14.00
N MET A 139 -18.63 6.85 -13.85
CA MET A 139 -19.53 7.25 -14.95
C MET A 139 -18.80 8.06 -16.02
N ASP A 140 -17.85 8.91 -15.63
CA ASP A 140 -17.08 9.75 -16.56
C ASP A 140 -16.12 8.93 -17.42
N ARG A 141 -15.81 7.69 -17.02
CA ARG A 141 -14.92 6.79 -17.78
C ARG A 141 -15.61 5.97 -18.85
N ARG A 142 -16.92 5.75 -18.70
CA ARG A 142 -17.72 4.89 -19.57
C ARG A 142 -19.07 5.55 -19.82
N PRO A 143 -19.12 6.62 -20.63
CA PRO A 143 -20.40 7.14 -21.07
C PRO A 143 -21.19 6.02 -21.75
N ALA A 144 -22.47 5.91 -21.42
CA ALA A 144 -23.36 5.00 -22.12
C ALA A 144 -23.41 5.37 -23.61
N TYR A 145 -23.59 4.36 -24.47
CA TYR A 145 -23.76 4.60 -25.89
C TYR A 145 -24.93 5.55 -26.12
N THR A 146 -24.69 6.60 -26.89
CA THR A 146 -25.76 7.51 -27.28
C THR A 146 -26.62 6.87 -28.36
N LEU A 147 -27.83 7.40 -28.55
CA LEU A 147 -28.72 6.97 -29.63
C LEU A 147 -28.07 7.15 -31.02
N TYR A 148 -27.17 8.13 -31.15
CA TYR A 148 -26.35 8.33 -32.36
C TYR A 148 -25.33 7.21 -32.56
N ASP A 149 -24.62 6.80 -31.50
CA ASP A 149 -23.66 5.69 -31.56
C ASP A 149 -24.36 4.38 -31.96
N LEU A 150 -25.56 4.15 -31.41
CA LEU A 150 -26.37 2.98 -31.76
C LEU A 150 -26.84 3.01 -33.23
N LYS A 151 -27.23 4.18 -33.76
CA LYS A 151 -27.58 4.33 -35.18
C LYS A 151 -26.39 4.07 -36.10
N ARG A 152 -25.21 4.58 -35.75
CA ARG A 152 -23.97 4.31 -36.50
C ARG A 152 -23.59 2.83 -36.47
N LEU A 153 -23.71 2.19 -35.31
CA LEU A 153 -23.48 0.76 -35.16
C LEU A 153 -24.45 -0.06 -36.03
N HIS A 154 -25.73 0.29 -36.02
CA HIS A 154 -26.75 -0.37 -36.82
C HIS A 154 -26.44 -0.28 -38.32
N ILE A 155 -26.14 0.92 -38.84
CA ILE A 155 -25.75 1.11 -40.24
C ILE A 155 -24.48 0.32 -40.57
N ALA A 156 -23.48 0.33 -39.69
CA ALA A 156 -22.24 -0.44 -39.89
C ALA A 156 -22.50 -1.96 -39.95
N LEU A 157 -23.39 -2.49 -39.11
CA LEU A 157 -23.75 -3.92 -39.13
C LEU A 157 -24.50 -4.31 -40.41
N HIS A 158 -25.35 -3.43 -40.93
CA HIS A 158 -26.09 -3.65 -42.18
C HIS A 158 -25.28 -3.37 -43.45
N GLY A 159 -24.22 -2.56 -43.36
CA GLY A 159 -23.29 -2.27 -44.47
C GLY A 159 -22.17 -3.30 -44.65
N VAL A 160 -22.00 -4.25 -43.71
CA VAL A 160 -21.06 -5.38 -43.87
C VAL A 160 -21.74 -6.45 -44.73
N ASN A 161 -21.21 -6.66 -45.95
CA ASN A 161 -21.68 -7.72 -46.86
C ASN A 161 -21.58 -9.12 -46.20
N ASP A 162 -22.57 -9.95 -46.47
CA ASP A 162 -22.85 -11.22 -45.78
C ASP A 162 -21.73 -12.28 -45.86
N TRP A 163 -20.76 -12.15 -46.75
CA TRP A 163 -19.62 -13.09 -46.83
C TRP A 163 -18.68 -13.06 -45.60
N LYS A 164 -18.80 -12.05 -44.72
CA LYS A 164 -18.14 -12.02 -43.40
C LYS A 164 -19.03 -12.51 -42.24
N ARG A 165 -20.32 -12.74 -42.47
CA ARG A 165 -21.21 -13.48 -41.56
C ARG A 165 -21.08 -14.94 -41.94
N GLY A 166 -20.03 -15.59 -41.43
CA GLY A 166 -19.67 -16.96 -41.79
C GLY A 166 -20.89 -17.87 -41.86
N SER A 167 -21.07 -18.51 -43.01
CA SER A 167 -21.88 -19.71 -43.15
C SER A 167 -21.37 -20.75 -42.14
N PHE A 168 -22.28 -21.20 -41.28
CA PHE A 168 -22.12 -22.42 -40.49
C PHE A 168 -22.09 -23.65 -41.39
#